data_AF-A0A9E5NI12-F1
#
_entry.id   AF-A0A9E5NI12-F1
#
_cell.length_a   1.000
_cell.length_b   1.000
_cell.length_c   1.000
_cell.angle_alpha   90.00
_cell.angle_beta   90.00
_cell.angle_gamma   90.00
#
_symmetry.space_group_name_H-M   'P 1'
#
loop_
_entity.id
_entity.type
_entity.pdbx_description
1 polymer ?
#
loop_
_entity_poly.entity_id
_entity_poly.type
_entity_poly.pdbx_seq_one_letter_code
_entity_poly.pdbx_strand_id
1 'polypeptide(L)'
;GKIVMVNSGNPEGMARYLHRSEKYQRSVMAGAVGWIFMNHYPAYGPPTGGISPIVPAIGVSHEDGMYLARLLERKDRVRLRLETKCRNLDV
;
A
#
# COMPACT_ATOMS: atom_id res chain seq x y z
N GLY A 1 9.06 -12.09 5.31
CA GLY A 1 8.12 -12.29 4.18
C GLY A 1 8.29 -11.18 3.16
N LYS A 2 7.33 -11.03 2.24
CA LYS A 2 7.34 -9.99 1.19
C LYS A 2 6.40 -8.83 1.55
N ILE A 3 6.76 -7.63 1.10
CA ILE A 3 5.93 -6.42 1.21
C ILE A 3 5.21 -6.25 -0.12
N VAL A 4 3.92 -5.98 -0.07
CA VAL A 4 3.09 -5.77 -1.27
C VAL A 4 2.76 -4.29 -1.39
N MET A 5 2.92 -3.74 -2.59
CA MET A 5 2.46 -2.41 -2.95
C MET A 5 1.24 -2.53 -3.88
N VAL A 6 0.18 -1.79 -3.57
CA VAL A 6 -1.03 -1.70 -4.40
C VAL A 6 -1.40 -0.23 -4.58
N ASN A 7 -2.20 0.07 -5.60
CA ASN A 7 -2.80 1.39 -5.76
C ASN A 7 -4.33 1.35 -5.57
N SER A 8 -4.96 2.52 -5.54
CA SER A 8 -6.41 2.71 -5.45
C SER A 8 -7.18 2.38 -6.74
N GLY A 9 -6.49 2.16 -7.86
CA GLY A 9 -7.13 1.82 -9.13
C GLY A 9 -7.75 0.43 -9.12
N ASN A 10 -8.80 0.21 -9.90
CA ASN A 10 -9.35 -1.13 -10.09
C ASN A 10 -8.46 -1.94 -11.05
N PRO A 11 -8.39 -3.28 -10.89
CA PRO A 11 -7.82 -4.15 -11.90
C PRO A 11 -8.51 -3.93 -13.26
N GLU A 12 -7.75 -4.09 -14.34
CA GLU A 12 -8.27 -3.98 -15.70
C GLU A 12 -9.44 -4.95 -15.92
N GLY A 13 -10.50 -4.47 -16.58
CA GLY A 13 -11.72 -5.24 -16.83
C GLY A 13 -12.65 -5.41 -15.62
N MET A 14 -12.28 -4.94 -14.43
CA MET A 14 -13.15 -5.02 -13.26
C MET A 14 -14.17 -3.87 -13.25
N ALA A 15 -15.46 -4.20 -13.49
CA ALA A 15 -16.56 -3.22 -13.46
C ALA A 15 -16.92 -2.75 -12.04
N ARG A 16 -16.71 -3.60 -11.02
CA ARG A 16 -17.00 -3.26 -9.63
C ARG A 16 -15.84 -2.47 -9.01
N TYR A 17 -16.16 -1.46 -8.23
CA TYR A 17 -15.18 -0.80 -7.38
C TYR A 17 -14.57 -1.75 -6.35
N LEU A 18 -13.24 -1.80 -6.29
CA LEU A 18 -12.47 -2.62 -5.37
C LEU A 18 -11.93 -1.77 -4.22
N HIS A 19 -12.62 -1.83 -3.08
CA HIS A 19 -12.26 -1.04 -1.91
C HIS A 19 -10.90 -1.43 -1.32
N ARG A 20 -10.19 -0.46 -0.72
CA ARG A 20 -8.85 -0.65 -0.15
C ARG A 20 -8.78 -1.76 0.92
N SER A 21 -9.81 -1.88 1.76
CA SER A 21 -9.86 -2.93 2.80
C SER A 21 -9.89 -4.33 2.19
N GLU A 22 -10.56 -4.49 1.05
CA GLU A 22 -10.60 -5.76 0.33
C GLU A 22 -9.24 -6.09 -0.28
N LYS A 23 -8.55 -5.10 -0.89
CA LYS A 23 -7.18 -5.25 -1.36
C LYS A 23 -6.23 -5.63 -0.24
N TYR A 24 -6.38 -5.01 0.93
CA TYR A 24 -5.59 -5.31 2.12
C TYR A 24 -5.79 -6.75 2.57
N GLN A 25 -7.05 -7.15 2.83
CA GLN A 25 -7.38 -8.50 3.30
C GLN A 25 -6.89 -9.58 2.33
N ARG A 26 -7.11 -9.39 1.02
CA ARG A 26 -6.59 -10.32 -0.01
C ARG A 26 -5.07 -10.41 0.00
N SER A 27 -4.37 -9.29 0.18
CA SER A 27 -2.91 -9.26 0.26
C SER A 27 -2.39 -10.01 1.48
N VAL A 28 -3.04 -9.83 2.63
CA VAL A 28 -2.66 -10.53 3.87
C VAL A 28 -2.97 -12.03 3.78
N MET A 29 -4.12 -12.41 3.23
CA MET A 29 -4.44 -13.83 2.95
C MET A 29 -3.43 -14.49 2.01
N ALA A 30 -2.82 -13.73 1.10
CA ALA A 30 -1.74 -14.19 0.23
C ALA A 30 -0.35 -14.21 0.90
N GLY A 31 -0.24 -13.88 2.20
CA GLY A 31 1.00 -13.96 2.98
C GLY A 31 1.87 -12.70 2.98
N ALA A 32 1.31 -11.53 2.64
CA ALA A 32 2.04 -10.27 2.77
C ALA A 32 2.38 -9.96 4.24
N VAL A 33 3.63 -9.58 4.52
CA VAL A 33 4.09 -9.20 5.88
C VAL A 33 4.11 -7.69 6.10
N GLY A 34 3.80 -6.93 5.06
CA GLY A 34 3.69 -5.47 5.07
C GLY A 34 2.98 -4.99 3.82
N TRP A 35 2.33 -3.84 3.92
CA TRP A 35 1.42 -3.37 2.88
C TRP A 35 1.60 -1.86 2.61
N ILE A 36 1.74 -1.50 1.35
CA ILE A 36 1.91 -0.12 0.89
C ILE A 36 0.74 0.24 -0.01
N PHE A 37 0.00 1.30 0.35
CA PHE A 37 -1.10 1.84 -0.43
C PHE A 37 -0.67 3.12 -1.15
N MET A 38 -0.38 3.00 -2.44
CA MET A 38 0.05 4.10 -3.29
C MET A 38 -1.15 4.87 -3.82
N ASN A 39 -1.10 6.20 -3.77
CA ASN A 39 -2.04 7.03 -4.53
C ASN A 39 -1.84 6.79 -6.04
N HIS A 40 -2.92 6.61 -6.80
CA HIS A 40 -2.80 6.44 -8.25
C HIS A 40 -2.81 7.76 -9.02
N TYR A 41 -3.08 8.89 -8.37
CA TYR A 41 -3.04 10.22 -9.00
C TYR A 41 -1.69 10.90 -8.78
N PRO A 42 -1.00 11.34 -9.85
CA PRO A 42 0.21 12.16 -9.75
C PRO A 42 -0.03 13.49 -9.04
N ALA A 43 0.97 13.98 -8.32
CA ALA A 43 0.97 15.22 -7.54
C ALA A 43 0.04 15.26 -6.32
N TYR A 44 -0.65 14.16 -6.01
CA TYR A 44 -1.42 14.03 -4.78
C TYR A 44 -0.58 13.40 -3.67
N GLY A 45 -0.82 13.84 -2.44
CA GLY A 45 -0.23 13.25 -1.25
C GLY A 45 -0.69 11.80 -0.99
N PRO A 46 -0.15 11.16 0.05
CA PRO A 46 -0.58 9.83 0.49
C PRO A 46 -2.11 9.75 0.70
N PRO A 47 -2.78 8.64 0.30
CA PRO A 47 -4.22 8.52 0.47
C PRO A 47 -4.60 8.52 1.96
N THR A 48 -5.56 9.37 2.33
CA THR A 48 -6.15 9.38 3.67
C THR A 48 -7.22 8.29 3.82
N GLY A 49 -7.58 7.96 5.06
CA GLY A 49 -8.57 6.93 5.40
C GLY A 49 -7.99 5.80 6.25
N GLY A 50 -8.86 4.89 6.69
CA GLY A 50 -8.50 3.81 7.62
C GLY A 50 -8.67 2.41 7.05
N ILE A 51 -7.92 1.48 7.62
CA ILE A 51 -8.16 0.03 7.58
C ILE A 51 -8.00 -0.50 9.01
N SER A 52 -8.31 -1.77 9.24
CA SER A 52 -8.00 -2.48 10.50
C SER A 52 -6.77 -3.38 10.28
N PRO A 53 -5.54 -2.84 10.39
CA PRO A 53 -4.35 -3.57 9.98
C PRO A 53 -3.95 -4.63 11.02
N ILE A 54 -3.62 -5.82 10.55
CA ILE A 54 -2.98 -6.91 11.31
C ILE A 54 -1.50 -7.10 10.97
N VAL A 55 -1.05 -6.49 9.86
CA VAL A 55 0.36 -6.30 9.46
C VAL A 55 0.63 -4.82 9.20
N PRO A 56 1.87 -4.32 9.35
CA PRO A 56 2.21 -2.92 9.11
C PRO A 56 1.73 -2.43 7.75
N ALA A 57 1.03 -1.29 7.75
CA ALA A 57 0.42 -0.71 6.56
C ALA A 57 0.69 0.80 6.50
N ILE A 58 1.15 1.30 5.36
CA ILE A 58 1.41 2.73 5.13
C ILE A 58 0.76 3.20 3.83
N GLY A 59 0.36 4.47 3.79
CA GLY A 59 0.00 5.17 2.56
C GLY A 59 1.21 5.93 2.01
N VAL A 60 1.38 5.97 0.69
CA VAL A 60 2.43 6.75 0.01
C VAL A 60 1.87 7.53 -1.16
N SER A 61 2.57 8.60 -1.56
CA SER A 61 2.25 9.36 -2.78
C SER A 61 2.45 8.51 -4.03
N HIS A 62 1.95 8.98 -5.17
CA HIS A 62 2.21 8.36 -6.46
C HIS A 62 3.71 8.36 -6.79
N GLU A 63 4.40 9.46 -6.48
CA GLU A 63 5.81 9.69 -6.79
C GLU A 63 6.72 8.71 -6.03
N ASP A 64 6.46 8.51 -4.74
CA ASP A 64 7.24 7.60 -3.90
C ASP A 64 7.00 6.13 -4.31
N GLY A 65 5.75 5.75 -4.58
CA GLY A 65 5.45 4.41 -5.05
C GLY A 65 6.05 4.12 -6.43
N MET A 66 6.01 5.08 -7.35
CA MET A 66 6.69 4.96 -8.65
C MET A 66 8.21 4.97 -8.54
N TYR A 67 8.78 5.63 -7.53
CA TYR A 67 10.20 5.50 -7.22
C TYR A 67 10.54 4.07 -6.79
N LEU A 68 9.74 3.46 -5.92
CA LEU A 68 9.92 2.05 -5.52
C LEU A 68 9.77 1.08 -6.69
N ALA A 69 8.77 1.28 -7.56
CA ALA A 69 8.57 0.46 -8.75
C ALA A 69 9.78 0.50 -9.68
N ARG A 70 10.25 1.71 -10.03
CA ARG A 70 11.46 1.88 -10.86
C ARG A 70 12.71 1.33 -10.22
N LEU A 71 12.83 1.41 -8.89
CA LEU A 71 13.97 0.83 -8.17
C LEU A 71 13.96 -0.69 -8.26
N LEU A 72 12.78 -1.31 -8.15
CA LEU A 72 12.61 -2.75 -8.30
C LEU A 72 12.96 -3.23 -9.71
N GLU A 73 12.51 -2.52 -10.75
CA GLU A 73 12.88 -2.79 -12.14
C GLU A 73 14.40 -2.77 -12.37
N ARG A 74 15.12 -1.84 -11.72
CA ARG A 74 16.57 -1.67 -11.89
C ARG A 74 17.42 -2.63 -11.06
N LYS A 75 16.91 -3.10 -9.92
CA LYS A 75 17.69 -3.83 -8.91
C LYS A 75 17.24 -5.27 -8.70
N ASP A 76 16.17 -5.70 -9.37
CA ASP A 76 15.49 -7.00 -9.23
C ASP A 76 14.87 -7.25 -7.83
N ARG A 77 15.54 -6.78 -6.77
CA ARG A 77 15.08 -6.86 -5.39
C ARG A 77 15.37 -5.58 -4.61
N VAL A 78 14.34 -5.10 -3.90
CA VAL A 78 14.43 -3.98 -2.96
C VAL A 78 14.13 -4.49 -1.55
N ARG A 79 14.93 -4.07 -0.56
CA ARG A 79 14.66 -4.32 0.86
C ARG A 79 14.10 -3.04 1.48
N LEU A 80 12.99 -3.17 2.19
CA LEU A 80 12.31 -2.07 2.87
C LEU A 80 12.13 -2.42 4.35
N ARG A 81 12.12 -1.39 5.20
CA ARG A 81 11.74 -1.48 6.61
C ARG A 81 10.50 -0.61 6.81
N LEU A 82 9.40 -1.21 7.26
CA LEU A 82 8.18 -0.48 7.63
C LEU A 82 8.08 -0.40 9.15
N GLU A 83 7.78 0.79 9.65
CA GLU A 83 7.53 1.05 11.07
C GLU A 83 6.29 1.95 11.17
N THR A 84 5.26 1.48 11.86
CA THR A 84 4.01 2.22 12.08
C THR A 84 3.83 2.47 13.57
N LYS A 85 3.67 3.74 13.95
CA LYS A 85 3.36 4.14 15.32
C LYS A 85 2.05 4.90 15.30
N CYS A 86 1.08 4.43 16.07
CA CYS A 86 -0.15 5.15 16.31
C CYS A 86 -0.35 5.20 17.82
N ARG A 87 -0.65 6.39 18.33
CA ARG A 87 -1.05 6.59 19.71
C ARG A 87 -2.43 7.23 19.66
N ASN A 88 -3.43 6.53 20.19
CA ASN A 88 -4.70 7.17 20.45
C ASN A 88 -4.47 8.20 21.55
N LEU A 89 -4.95 9.42 21.33
CA LEU A 89 -5.02 10.41 22.39
C LEU A 89 -6.31 10.12 23.16
N ASP A 90 -6.22 10.05 24.49
CA ASP A 90 -7.41 10.10 25.32
C ASP A 90 -8.01 11.50 25.15
N VAL A 91 -9.21 11.56 24.57
CA VAL A 91 -10.02 12.77 24.39
C VAL A 91 -11.20 12.75 25.34
#